data_AF-A0A3D4LN40-F1
#
_entry.id   AF-A0A3D4LN40-F1
#
_cell.length_a   1.000
_cell.length_b   1.000
_cell.length_c   1.000
_cell.angle_alpha   90.00
_cell.angle_beta   90.00
_cell.angle_gamma   90.00
#
_symmetry.space_group_name_H-M   'P 1'
#
loop_
_entity.id
_entity.type
_entity.pdbx_description
1 polymer ?
#
loop_
_entity_poly.entity_id
_entity_poly.type
_entity_poly.pdbx_seq_one_letter_code
_entity_poly.pdbx_strand_id
1 'polypeptide(L)' 'SRFINNSAANSQGGAGIKAAQIIVDNNADVLITPRCGQNAAEVLIAANVKIYKALNNSIEENLTEF' A
#
# COMPACT_ATOMS: atom_id res chain seq x y z
N SER A 1 -17.76 1.23 1.20
CA SER A 1 -16.30 1.45 1.13
C SER A 1 -15.76 1.76 2.52
N ARG A 2 -14.50 1.42 2.79
CA ARG A 2 -13.80 1.72 4.06
C ARG A 2 -12.57 2.58 3.72
N PHE A 3 -12.40 3.70 4.41
CA PHE A 3 -11.26 4.60 4.23
C PHE A 3 -10.44 4.64 5.51
N ILE A 4 -9.13 4.51 5.39
CA ILE A 4 -8.20 4.51 6.52
C ILE A 4 -7.20 5.64 6.28
N ASN A 5 -7.03 6.50 7.27
CA ASN A 5 -6.03 7.56 7.21
C ASN A 5 -4.63 6.94 7.36
N ASN A 6 -3.73 7.28 6.43
CA ASN A 6 -2.33 6.90 6.54
C ASN A 6 -1.60 7.79 7.56
N SER A 7 -1.70 7.45 8.85
CA SER A 7 -1.01 8.16 9.93
C SER A 7 0.52 8.14 9.78
N ALA A 8 1.08 7.21 9.01
CA ALA A 8 2.51 7.13 8.74
C ALA A 8 3.04 8.26 7.86
N ALA A 9 2.19 8.96 7.11
CA ALA A 9 2.58 10.05 6.21
C ALA A 9 3.30 11.19 6.95
N ASN A 10 3.00 11.40 8.23
CA ASN A 10 3.60 12.44 9.07
C ASN A 10 4.87 11.97 9.82
N SER A 11 5.36 10.75 9.55
CA SER A 11 6.52 10.20 10.25
C SER A 11 7.83 10.83 9.74
N GLN A 12 8.67 11.34 10.65
CA GLN A 12 10.00 11.89 10.31
C GLN A 12 10.96 10.87 9.65
N GLY A 13 10.69 9.58 9.83
CA GLY A 13 11.41 8.49 9.18
C GLY A 13 10.57 7.21 9.10
N GLY A 14 10.90 6.33 8.16
CA GLY A 14 10.26 5.02 8.03
C GLY A 14 8.77 5.07 7.63
N ALA A 15 8.30 6.16 7.02
CA ALA A 15 6.89 6.34 6.65
C ALA A 15 6.36 5.18 5.77
N GLY A 16 7.14 4.72 4.79
CA GLY A 16 6.74 3.60 3.93
C GLY A 16 6.58 2.27 4.69
N ILE A 17 7.48 1.96 5.63
CA ILE A 17 7.42 0.73 6.44
C ILE A 17 6.20 0.76 7.36
N LYS A 18 5.94 1.90 8.01
CA LYS A 18 4.75 2.06 8.86
C LYS A 18 3.46 1.99 8.04
N ALA A 19 3.42 2.58 6.85
CA ALA A 19 2.28 2.44 5.94
C ALA A 19 2.05 0.98 5.51
N ALA A 20 3.12 0.24 5.23
CA ALA A 20 3.04 -1.19 4.95
C ALA A 20 2.43 -1.97 6.12
N GLN A 21 2.82 -1.66 7.37
CA GLN A 21 2.20 -2.30 8.52
C GLN A 21 0.72 -1.96 8.69
N ILE A 22 0.32 -0.71 8.46
CA ILE A 22 -1.11 -0.34 8.46
C ILE A 22 -1.89 -1.17 7.43
N ILE A 23 -1.32 -1.43 6.26
CA ILE A 23 -1.95 -2.26 5.22
C ILE A 23 -2.10 -3.71 5.70
N VAL A 24 -1.04 -4.29 6.27
CA VAL A 24 -1.03 -5.67 6.80
C VAL A 24 -2.01 -5.82 7.96
N ASP A 25 -2.03 -4.89 8.91
CA ASP A 25 -2.93 -4.90 10.08
C ASP A 25 -4.41 -4.83 9.67
N ASN A 26 -4.69 -4.30 8.47
CA ASN A 26 -6.03 -4.25 7.91
C ASN A 26 -6.37 -5.44 7.01
N ASN A 27 -5.53 -6.49 7.01
CA ASN A 27 -5.70 -7.74 6.27
C ASN A 27 -5.94 -7.53 4.78
N ALA A 28 -5.22 -6.60 4.15
CA ALA A 28 -5.31 -6.40 2.71
C ALA A 28 -4.49 -7.45 1.97
N ASP A 29 -5.09 -8.10 0.96
CA ASP A 29 -4.40 -9.08 0.11
C ASP A 29 -3.57 -8.43 -1.02
N VAL A 30 -3.94 -7.21 -1.40
CA VAL A 30 -3.39 -6.50 -2.55
C VAL A 30 -3.16 -5.01 -2.24
N LEU A 31 -2.02 -4.48 -2.69
CA LEU A 31 -1.71 -3.06 -2.73
C LEU A 31 -1.55 -2.60 -4.18
N ILE A 32 -2.35 -1.61 -4.59
CA ILE A 32 -2.15 -0.86 -5.83
C ILE A 32 -1.52 0.49 -5.46
N THR A 33 -0.33 0.80 -6.00
CA THR A 33 0.36 2.06 -5.71
C THR A 33 1.20 2.54 -6.90
N PRO A 34 1.38 3.86 -7.11
CA PRO A 34 2.26 4.36 -8.18
C PRO A 34 3.72 3.93 -7.99
N ARG A 35 4.21 3.95 -6.73
CA ARG A 35 5.58 3.63 -6.34
C ARG A 35 5.59 2.92 -4.98
N CYS A 36 6.46 1.93 -4.81
CA CYS A 36 6.73 1.28 -3.53
C CYS A 36 8.25 1.22 -3.32
N GLY A 37 8.74 1.70 -2.17
CA GLY A 37 10.15 1.60 -1.81
C GLY A 37 10.50 0.20 -1.32
N GLN A 38 11.75 -0.25 -1.53
CA GLN A 38 12.19 -1.62 -1.23
C GLN A 38 11.82 -2.08 0.18
N ASN A 39 12.14 -1.30 1.21
CA ASN A 39 11.87 -1.69 2.61
C ASN A 39 10.37 -1.88 2.90
N ALA A 40 9.48 -1.13 2.24
CA ALA A 40 8.04 -1.31 2.39
C ALA A 40 7.56 -2.55 1.63
N ALA A 41 8.11 -2.78 0.44
CA ALA A 41 7.82 -3.97 -0.36
C ALA A 41 8.23 -5.25 0.37
N GLU A 42 9.38 -5.28 1.05
CA GLU A 42 9.84 -6.42 1.85
C GLU A 42 8.84 -6.81 2.94
N VAL A 43 8.25 -5.84 3.65
CA VAL A 43 7.20 -6.08 4.66
C VAL A 43 5.94 -6.66 4.01
N LEU A 44 5.48 -6.06 2.92
CA LEU A 44 4.27 -6.47 2.21
C LEU A 44 4.40 -7.89 1.64
N ILE A 45 5.53 -8.20 1.01
CA ILE A 45 5.82 -9.52 0.44
C ILE A 45 5.91 -10.58 1.55
N ALA A 46 6.57 -10.27 2.67
CA ALA A 46 6.64 -11.17 3.82
C ALA A 46 5.24 -11.46 4.41
N ALA A 47 4.31 -10.52 4.29
CA ALA A 47 2.92 -10.67 4.68
C ALA A 47 2.00 -11.24 3.57
N ASN A 48 2.56 -11.71 2.45
CA ASN A 48 1.83 -12.21 1.27
C ASN A 48 0.89 -11.19 0.60
N VAL A 49 1.15 -9.90 0.76
CA VAL A 49 0.41 -8.83 0.06
C VAL A 49 0.99 -8.66 -1.35
N LYS A 50 0.16 -8.83 -2.37
CA LYS A 50 0.57 -8.61 -3.77
C LYS A 50 0.69 -7.11 -4.04
N ILE A 51 1.69 -6.71 -4.82
CA ILE A 51 1.92 -5.29 -5.14
C ILE A 51 1.73 -5.10 -6.65
N TYR A 52 0.80 -4.23 -7.02
CA TYR A 52 0.58 -3.79 -8.40
C TYR A 52 0.92 -2.31 -8.57
N LYS A 53 1.41 -1.98 -9.76
CA LYS A 53 1.68 -0.59 -10.13
C LYS A 53 0.39 0.05 -10.62
N ALA A 54 0.02 1.18 -10.04
CA ALA A 54 -1.12 1.96 -10.51
C ALA A 54 -0.93 2.41 -11.96
N LEU A 55 -1.98 2.31 -12.78
CA LEU A 55 -1.98 2.73 -14.18
C LEU A 55 -2.06 4.25 -14.32
N ASN A 56 -2.89 4.86 -13.48
CA ASN A 56 -3.14 6.30 -13.42
C ASN A 56 -3.70 6.69 -12.05
N ASN A 57 -4.21 7.92 -11.92
CA ASN A 57 -4.69 8.49 -10.66
C ASN A 57 -6.18 8.19 -10.36
N SER A 58 -6.90 7.49 -11.25
CA SER A 58 -8.30 7.10 -11.05
C SER A 58 -8.38 5.80 -10.27
N ILE A 59 -9.04 5.83 -9.10
CA ILE A 59 -9.25 4.62 -8.29
C ILE A 59 -10.13 3.61 -9.06
N GLU A 60 -11.18 4.08 -9.73
CA GLU A 60 -12.14 3.23 -10.45
C GLU A 60 -11.48 2.48 -11.61
N GLU A 61 -10.64 3.16 -12.39
CA GLU A 61 -9.94 2.53 -13.52
C GLU A 61 -8.96 1.46 -13.03
N ASN A 62 -8.20 1.73 -11.96
CA ASN A 62 -7.30 0.74 -11.38
C ASN A 62 -8.06 -0.48 -10.83
N LEU A 63 -9.24 -0.29 -10.22
CA LEU A 63 -10.04 -1.41 -9.70
C LEU A 63 -10.68 -2.26 -10.81
N THR A 64 -10.86 -1.70 -12.00
CA THR A 64 -11.46 -2.41 -13.14
C THR A 64 -10.43 -3.30 -13.85
N GLU A 65 -9.16 -2.90 -13.84
CA GLU A 65 -8.08 -3.54 -14.60
C GLU A 65 -7.37 -4.68 -13.84
N PHE A 66 -7.49 -4.77 -12.51
CA PHE A 66 -6.81 -5.76 -11.65
C PHE A 66 -7.80 -6.68 -10.93
#